data_AF-A0A8C0Q3Y5-F1
#
_entry.id   AF-A0A8C0Q3Y5-F1
#
_cell.length_a   1.000
_cell.length_b   1.000
_cell.length_c   1.000
_cell.angle_alpha   90.00
_cell.angle_beta   90.00
_cell.angle_gamma   90.00
#
_symmetry.space_group_name_H-M   'P 1'
#
loop_
_entity.id
_entity.type
_entity.pdbx_description
1 polymer ?
#
loop_
_entity_poly.entity_id
_entity_poly.type
_entity_poly.pdbx_seq_one_letter_code
_entity_poly.pdbx_strand_id
1 'polypeptide(L)'
;MRLLKLLIFLAHWGVARAEPGKFWHISDLHLDPDYKVSEDPLQVCPSAGSQPVPNAGPWGDYLCDSPWVLINSSIYAMKEIEPEPDFILWTGDDTPHVPNERLGEAAVLGIVGRLTRLIREVFPGAFYSEKLPGLSGAGRVVVLNTNLYYSNNEQTAGMVDPGQQFQWLEEVLTNASRAKEMVYIVGHVPPGFFEKTRNKAWFRESFNAEYLKVVGKHHRVIAGQFFGHHHTDSFRMFYDDAGAPISVMFLTPGVTPWKTTLPGVVNGANNPGIRVFEYDRATLSLQDMVTYFVNLSQANAQGTPLWELEYRLTQAYGVPDAGARSMHAALGRIASDPRALQRYYVYNSVSYDPSACEQACRAEHVCALREVAFDAYAACLRAPGAAPAPRLALLLAAPLGLRALLPR
;
A
#
# COMPACT_ATOMS: atom_id res chain seq x y z
N MET A 1 42.72 54.80 28.06
CA MET A 1 41.45 54.14 28.44
C MET A 1 40.63 53.88 27.18
N ARG A 2 40.69 52.67 26.61
CA ARG A 2 39.72 52.20 25.60
C ARG A 2 39.23 50.83 26.06
N LEU A 3 37.97 50.78 26.49
CA LEU A 3 37.27 49.57 26.89
C LEU A 3 37.08 48.66 25.67
N LEU A 4 37.57 47.43 25.76
CA LEU A 4 37.27 46.35 24.83
C LEU A 4 35.92 45.75 25.24
N LYS A 5 34.86 45.99 24.46
CA LYS A 5 33.57 45.31 24.64
C LYS A 5 33.67 43.92 24.01
N LEU A 6 33.67 42.89 24.85
CA LEU A 6 33.58 41.49 24.43
C LEU A 6 32.10 41.20 24.10
N LEU A 7 31.80 40.98 22.82
CA LEU A 7 30.50 40.46 22.36
C LEU A 7 30.51 38.93 22.51
N ILE A 8 29.75 38.42 23.47
CA ILE A 8 29.50 36.99 23.64
C ILE A 8 28.37 36.60 22.67
N PHE A 9 28.70 35.85 21.63
CA PHE A 9 27.70 35.20 20.78
C PHE A 9 27.22 33.91 21.48
N LEU A 10 26.00 33.93 22.01
CA LEU A 10 25.28 32.74 22.44
C LEU A 10 24.79 32.00 21.19
N ALA A 11 25.58 31.03 20.72
CA ALA A 11 25.14 30.08 19.71
C ALA A 11 24.05 29.18 20.30
N HIS A 12 22.79 29.52 20.03
CA HIS A 12 21.68 28.59 20.21
C HIS A 12 21.85 27.48 19.17
N TRP A 13 22.41 26.34 19.59
CA TRP A 13 22.36 25.09 18.84
C TRP A 13 20.94 24.54 18.89
N GLY A 14 20.00 25.22 18.23
CA GLY A 14 18.79 24.58 17.76
C GLY A 14 19.21 23.68 16.60
N VAL A 15 19.19 22.35 16.80
CA VAL A 15 19.24 21.41 15.68
C VAL A 15 17.94 21.65 14.89
N ALA A 16 18.00 22.51 13.88
CA ALA A 16 16.94 22.62 12.89
C ALA A 16 16.86 21.24 12.22
N ARG A 17 15.85 20.44 12.60
CA ARG A 17 15.58 19.18 11.94
C ARG A 17 15.16 19.53 10.52
N ALA A 18 15.89 19.05 9.52
CA ALA A 18 15.54 19.30 8.13
C ALA A 18 14.10 18.81 7.88
N GLU A 19 13.32 19.61 7.15
CA GLU A 19 11.95 19.24 6.76
C GLU A 19 11.96 17.86 6.06
N PRO A 20 11.03 16.95 6.41
CA PRO A 20 10.96 15.65 5.78
C PRO A 20 10.74 15.79 4.27
N GLY A 21 11.30 14.84 3.52
CA GLY A 21 10.95 14.69 2.11
C GLY A 21 9.53 14.16 1.97
N LYS A 22 8.91 14.45 0.83
CA LYS A 22 7.57 13.96 0.53
C LYS A 22 7.49 13.37 -0.87
N PHE A 23 6.72 12.31 -1.03
CA PHE A 23 6.41 11.76 -2.34
C PHE A 23 4.96 11.27 -2.41
N TRP A 24 4.35 11.44 -3.58
CA TRP A 24 3.03 10.87 -3.84
C TRP A 24 3.14 9.38 -4.20
N HIS A 25 2.15 8.59 -3.81
CA HIS A 25 1.89 7.26 -4.31
C HIS A 25 0.43 7.20 -4.81
N ILE A 26 0.27 7.06 -6.12
CA ILE A 26 -1.02 6.87 -6.78
C ILE A 26 -1.04 5.58 -7.58
N SER A 27 -2.21 4.97 -7.69
CA SER A 27 -2.38 3.69 -8.37
C SER A 27 -3.82 3.51 -8.84
N ASP A 28 -4.02 2.57 -9.76
CA ASP A 28 -5.34 2.03 -10.13
C ASP A 28 -6.29 3.18 -10.52
N LEU A 29 -5.86 3.96 -11.53
CA LEU A 29 -6.61 5.09 -12.05
C LEU A 29 -7.81 4.62 -12.85
N HIS A 30 -7.66 3.53 -13.61
CA HIS A 30 -8.66 2.93 -14.49
C HIS A 30 -9.57 3.95 -15.18
N LEU A 31 -9.07 4.61 -16.23
CA LEU A 31 -9.87 5.51 -17.04
C LEU A 31 -10.90 4.70 -17.84
N ASP A 32 -12.19 4.95 -17.58
CA ASP A 32 -13.26 4.58 -18.50
C ASP A 32 -13.46 5.73 -19.52
N PRO A 33 -13.00 5.57 -20.78
CA PRO A 33 -13.11 6.62 -21.78
C PRO A 33 -14.56 6.84 -22.26
N ASP A 34 -15.44 5.87 -22.02
CA ASP A 34 -16.83 5.87 -22.49
C ASP A 34 -17.83 6.23 -21.39
N TYR A 35 -17.36 6.56 -20.18
CA TYR A 35 -18.21 7.04 -19.10
C TYR A 35 -19.00 8.28 -19.52
N LYS A 36 -20.32 8.22 -19.34
CA LYS A 36 -21.23 9.34 -19.58
C LYS A 36 -22.43 9.27 -18.64
N VAL A 37 -22.89 10.44 -18.17
CA VAL A 37 -24.18 10.52 -17.49
C VAL A 37 -25.28 10.26 -18.51
N SER A 38 -26.10 9.24 -18.28
CA SER A 38 -27.12 8.74 -19.21
C SER A 38 -28.43 8.49 -18.45
N GLU A 39 -29.57 8.71 -19.12
CA GLU A 39 -30.88 8.30 -18.61
C GLU A 39 -31.08 6.78 -18.69
N ASP A 40 -30.41 6.11 -19.65
CA ASP A 40 -30.34 4.65 -19.73
C ASP A 40 -29.23 4.13 -18.80
N PRO A 41 -29.58 3.43 -17.68
CA PRO A 41 -28.62 2.94 -16.70
C PRO A 41 -27.63 1.90 -17.24
N LEU A 42 -27.91 1.29 -18.41
CA LEU A 42 -27.02 0.30 -19.04
C LEU A 42 -26.04 0.94 -20.04
N GLN A 43 -26.13 2.26 -20.25
CA GLN A 43 -25.26 3.01 -21.16
C GLN A 43 -24.40 4.05 -20.46
N VAL A 44 -24.26 3.97 -19.13
CA VAL A 44 -23.43 4.91 -18.37
C VAL A 44 -21.95 4.62 -18.59
N CYS A 45 -21.52 3.36 -18.41
CA CYS A 45 -20.12 2.97 -18.50
C CYS A 45 -20.01 1.49 -18.90
N PRO A 46 -19.09 1.10 -19.80
CA PRO A 46 -18.86 -0.30 -20.13
C PRO A 46 -18.24 -1.10 -18.97
N SER A 47 -17.51 -0.44 -18.06
CA SER A 47 -16.85 -1.07 -16.90
C SER A 47 -17.82 -1.67 -15.86
N ALA A 48 -19.09 -1.26 -15.84
CA ALA A 48 -20.13 -1.90 -15.02
C ALA A 48 -20.61 -3.25 -15.60
N GLY A 49 -20.23 -3.56 -16.85
CA GLY A 49 -20.70 -4.74 -17.57
C GLY A 49 -22.21 -4.67 -17.83
N SER A 50 -22.96 -5.61 -17.26
CA SER A 50 -24.43 -5.68 -17.38
C SER A 50 -25.17 -5.09 -16.17
N GLN A 51 -24.46 -4.50 -15.21
CA GLN A 51 -25.08 -3.93 -14.02
C GLN A 51 -25.69 -2.56 -14.35
N PRO A 52 -26.97 -2.31 -14.00
CA PRO A 52 -27.56 -0.99 -14.20
C PRO A 52 -26.93 0.02 -13.25
N VAL A 53 -26.59 1.19 -13.78
CA VAL A 53 -25.99 2.32 -13.04
C VAL A 53 -27.00 3.47 -12.94
N PRO A 54 -27.96 3.42 -11.99
CA PRO A 54 -28.97 4.46 -11.86
C PRO A 54 -28.37 5.73 -11.24
N ASN A 55 -28.82 6.90 -11.71
CA ASN A 55 -28.43 8.20 -11.16
C ASN A 55 -26.92 8.46 -11.14
N ALA A 56 -26.20 7.99 -12.17
CA ALA A 56 -24.78 8.23 -12.33
C ALA A 56 -24.45 9.72 -12.25
N GLY A 57 -23.45 10.09 -11.45
CA GLY A 57 -23.03 11.48 -11.29
C GLY A 57 -21.88 11.87 -12.22
N PRO A 58 -21.54 13.15 -12.31
CA PRO A 58 -20.45 13.60 -13.19
C PRO A 58 -19.07 13.12 -12.73
N TRP A 59 -18.88 12.82 -11.44
CA TRP A 59 -17.58 12.44 -10.88
C TRP A 59 -17.32 10.94 -10.85
N GLY A 60 -18.25 10.13 -11.37
CA GLY A 60 -18.15 8.68 -11.40
C GLY A 60 -19.31 8.00 -10.67
N ASP A 61 -19.26 6.67 -10.63
CA ASP A 61 -20.20 5.82 -9.90
C ASP A 61 -19.43 4.62 -9.34
N TYR A 62 -19.84 4.09 -8.19
CA TYR A 62 -19.17 2.94 -7.57
C TYR A 62 -19.26 1.65 -8.41
N LEU A 63 -20.12 1.56 -9.43
CA LEU A 63 -20.13 0.42 -10.37
C LEU A 63 -19.21 0.64 -11.58
N CYS A 64 -18.72 1.85 -11.79
CA CYS A 64 -17.91 2.22 -12.94
C CYS A 64 -16.45 2.41 -12.55
N ASP A 65 -15.58 2.26 -13.54
CA ASP A 65 -14.25 2.83 -13.51
C ASP A 65 -14.27 4.36 -13.64
N SER A 66 -13.12 5.00 -13.43
CA SER A 66 -13.03 6.45 -13.31
C SER A 66 -13.37 7.18 -14.61
N PRO A 67 -14.26 8.18 -14.61
CA PRO A 67 -14.31 9.14 -15.70
C PRO A 67 -13.05 10.02 -15.70
N TRP A 68 -12.73 10.60 -16.87
CA TRP A 68 -11.60 11.52 -17.01
C TRP A 68 -11.61 12.66 -15.98
N VAL A 69 -12.79 13.20 -15.66
CA VAL A 69 -12.91 14.34 -14.72
C VAL A 69 -12.52 13.98 -13.30
N LEU A 70 -12.73 12.73 -12.87
CA LEU A 70 -12.30 12.25 -11.56
C LEU A 70 -10.78 12.12 -11.49
N ILE A 71 -10.18 11.50 -12.50
CA ILE A 71 -8.71 11.39 -12.60
C ILE A 71 -8.07 12.77 -12.69
N ASN A 72 -8.61 13.67 -13.51
CA ASN A 72 -8.13 15.03 -13.59
C ASN A 72 -8.21 15.71 -12.21
N SER A 73 -9.35 15.57 -11.52
CA SER A 73 -9.52 16.12 -10.18
C SER A 73 -8.49 15.58 -9.18
N SER A 74 -8.16 14.28 -9.21
CA SER A 74 -7.16 13.70 -8.29
C SER A 74 -5.76 14.28 -8.51
N ILE A 75 -5.31 14.39 -9.76
CA ILE A 75 -3.98 14.94 -10.08
C ILE A 75 -3.88 16.43 -9.72
N TYR A 76 -4.95 17.21 -9.92
CA TYR A 76 -4.98 18.61 -9.48
C TYR A 76 -5.08 18.77 -7.96
N ALA A 77 -5.79 17.88 -7.26
CA ALA A 77 -5.82 17.86 -5.80
C ALA A 77 -4.44 17.54 -5.22
N MET A 78 -3.70 16.59 -5.81
CA MET A 78 -2.30 16.34 -5.44
C MET A 78 -1.45 17.61 -5.53
N LYS A 79 -1.62 18.39 -6.61
CA LYS A 79 -0.88 19.65 -6.81
C LYS A 79 -1.27 20.72 -5.80
N GLU A 80 -2.53 20.78 -5.40
CA GLU A 80 -3.00 21.71 -4.38
C GLU A 80 -2.45 21.36 -2.98
N ILE A 81 -2.40 20.06 -2.65
CA ILE A 81 -1.98 19.56 -1.34
C ILE A 81 -0.46 19.59 -1.18
N GLU A 82 0.28 19.09 -2.16
CA GLU A 82 1.75 19.04 -2.16
C GLU A 82 2.26 19.28 -3.59
N PRO A 83 2.48 20.56 -3.97
CA PRO A 83 2.88 20.96 -5.33
C PRO A 83 4.32 20.61 -5.68
N GLU A 84 5.19 20.44 -4.68
CA GLU A 84 6.64 20.22 -4.87
C GLU A 84 7.10 18.92 -4.20
N PRO A 85 6.50 17.76 -4.56
CA PRO A 85 6.98 16.48 -4.06
C PRO A 85 8.37 16.19 -4.60
N ASP A 86 9.20 15.48 -3.84
CA ASP A 86 10.51 15.04 -4.32
C ASP A 86 10.37 14.09 -5.53
N PHE A 87 9.29 13.30 -5.54
CA PHE A 87 8.91 12.41 -6.63
C PHE A 87 7.47 11.90 -6.51
N ILE A 88 7.00 11.21 -7.56
CA ILE A 88 5.72 10.52 -7.60
C ILE A 88 5.97 9.04 -7.93
N LEU A 89 5.39 8.14 -7.14
CA LEU A 89 5.26 6.72 -7.46
C LEU A 89 3.88 6.50 -8.09
N TRP A 90 3.88 6.04 -9.34
CA TRP A 90 2.66 5.65 -10.06
C TRP A 90 2.75 4.17 -10.40
N THR A 91 1.93 3.35 -9.74
CA THR A 91 2.00 1.88 -9.79
C THR A 91 1.08 1.24 -10.84
N GLY A 92 0.63 2.01 -11.84
CA GLY A 92 -0.09 1.50 -13.02
C GLY A 92 -1.59 1.29 -12.83
N ASP A 93 -2.13 0.39 -13.66
CA ASP A 93 -3.55 0.09 -13.87
C ASP A 93 -4.39 1.29 -14.33
N ASP A 94 -4.23 1.57 -15.63
CA ASP A 94 -4.70 2.78 -16.28
C ASP A 94 -6.01 2.59 -17.05
N THR A 95 -6.29 1.36 -17.47
CA THR A 95 -7.36 1.01 -18.44
C THR A 95 -8.59 0.42 -17.75
N PRO A 96 -9.79 0.50 -18.34
CA PRO A 96 -11.00 0.06 -17.65
C PRO A 96 -11.14 -1.46 -17.62
N HIS A 97 -11.92 -1.96 -16.66
CA HIS A 97 -12.35 -3.35 -16.52
C HIS A 97 -13.39 -3.71 -17.58
N VAL A 98 -12.92 -4.01 -18.79
CA VAL A 98 -13.76 -4.44 -19.92
C VAL A 98 -13.20 -5.71 -20.58
N PRO A 99 -14.01 -6.48 -21.32
CA PRO A 99 -13.52 -7.60 -22.10
C PRO A 99 -12.45 -7.15 -23.12
N ASN A 100 -11.45 -8.00 -23.38
CA ASN A 100 -10.34 -7.70 -24.29
C ASN A 100 -10.81 -7.29 -25.69
N GLU A 101 -11.94 -7.83 -26.16
CA GLU A 101 -12.52 -7.52 -27.46
C GLU A 101 -12.95 -6.05 -27.59
N ARG A 102 -13.11 -5.35 -26.45
CA ARG A 102 -13.45 -3.92 -26.39
C ARG A 102 -12.25 -3.02 -26.09
N LEU A 103 -11.07 -3.58 -25.85
CA LEU A 103 -9.87 -2.81 -25.48
C LEU A 103 -8.64 -3.33 -26.24
N GLY A 104 -8.43 -2.80 -27.44
CA GLY A 104 -7.26 -3.11 -28.26
C GLY A 104 -5.99 -2.39 -27.79
N GLU A 105 -4.83 -2.88 -28.23
CA GLU A 105 -3.50 -2.35 -27.89
C GLU A 105 -3.37 -0.83 -28.10
N ALA A 106 -3.87 -0.31 -29.22
CA ALA A 106 -3.82 1.13 -29.50
C ALA A 106 -4.62 1.97 -28.48
N ALA A 107 -5.74 1.46 -27.98
CA ALA A 107 -6.52 2.11 -26.94
C ALA A 107 -5.79 2.08 -25.59
N VAL A 108 -5.16 0.95 -25.24
CA VAL A 108 -4.31 0.82 -24.05
C VAL A 108 -3.18 1.87 -24.08
N LEU A 109 -2.40 1.91 -25.16
CA LEU A 109 -1.30 2.88 -25.32
C LEU A 109 -1.81 4.33 -25.34
N GLY A 110 -2.98 4.56 -25.93
CA GLY A 110 -3.64 5.86 -25.95
C GLY A 110 -4.00 6.36 -24.55
N ILE A 111 -4.57 5.48 -23.71
CA ILE A 111 -4.93 5.79 -22.31
C ILE A 111 -3.67 6.05 -21.47
N VAL A 112 -2.68 5.15 -21.51
CA VAL A 112 -1.40 5.32 -20.80
C VAL A 112 -0.73 6.65 -21.21
N GLY A 113 -0.68 6.94 -22.52
CA GLY A 113 -0.12 8.18 -23.05
C GLY A 113 -0.91 9.43 -22.66
N ARG A 114 -2.22 9.32 -22.41
CA ARG A 114 -3.06 10.42 -21.93
C ARG A 114 -2.81 10.72 -20.45
N LEU A 115 -2.76 9.69 -19.60
CA LEU A 115 -2.48 9.83 -18.17
C LEU A 115 -1.05 10.33 -17.92
N THR A 116 -0.08 9.79 -18.65
CA THR A 116 1.31 10.25 -18.61
C THR A 116 1.42 11.73 -18.94
N ARG A 117 0.68 12.22 -19.94
CA ARG A 117 0.66 13.66 -20.29
C ARG A 117 0.07 14.51 -19.18
N LEU A 118 -1.07 14.12 -18.61
CA LEU A 118 -1.69 14.83 -17.49
C LEU A 118 -0.72 14.99 -16.32
N ILE A 119 -0.07 13.91 -15.88
CA ILE A 119 0.88 13.96 -14.76
C ILE A 119 2.06 14.89 -15.11
N ARG A 120 2.62 14.80 -16.32
CA ARG A 120 3.73 15.66 -16.77
C ARG A 120 3.36 17.14 -16.88
N GLU A 121 2.13 17.45 -17.29
CA GLU A 121 1.62 18.81 -17.40
C GLU A 121 1.38 19.44 -16.03
N VAL A 122 0.84 18.67 -15.08
CA VAL A 122 0.53 19.16 -13.73
C VAL A 122 1.79 19.27 -12.86
N PHE A 123 2.71 18.29 -12.96
CA PHE A 123 3.98 18.20 -12.24
C PHE A 123 5.20 18.23 -13.18
N PRO A 124 5.50 19.39 -13.79
CA PRO A 124 6.68 19.52 -14.63
C PRO A 124 7.96 19.33 -13.80
N GLY A 125 8.80 18.38 -14.18
CA GLY A 125 10.09 18.12 -13.52
C GLY A 125 10.09 17.02 -12.47
N ALA A 126 8.93 16.44 -12.11
CA ALA A 126 8.82 15.32 -11.17
C ALA A 126 9.03 13.93 -11.82
N PHE A 127 9.93 13.83 -12.80
CA PHE A 127 10.25 12.57 -13.49
C PHE A 127 11.76 12.33 -13.51
N TYR A 128 12.20 11.09 -13.25
CA TYR A 128 13.61 10.71 -13.19
C TYR A 128 13.78 9.23 -13.55
N SER A 129 15.00 8.86 -13.92
CA SER A 129 15.42 7.47 -14.13
C SER A 129 16.30 7.01 -12.97
N GLU A 130 15.85 6.00 -12.23
CA GLU A 130 16.63 5.02 -11.44
C GLU A 130 17.47 5.52 -10.23
N LYS A 131 17.84 6.80 -10.14
CA LYS A 131 18.43 7.41 -8.94
C LYS A 131 17.62 8.64 -8.52
N LEU A 132 17.21 8.68 -7.27
CA LEU A 132 16.38 9.75 -6.73
C LEU A 132 17.17 11.09 -6.72
N PRO A 133 16.72 12.13 -7.44
CA PRO A 133 17.37 13.44 -7.41
C PRO A 133 17.25 14.07 -6.02
N GLY A 134 18.26 14.82 -5.57
CA GLY A 134 18.20 15.58 -4.32
C GLY A 134 18.41 14.77 -3.03
N LEU A 135 18.37 13.44 -3.10
CA LEU A 135 18.90 12.57 -2.06
C LEU A 135 20.42 12.52 -2.19
N SER A 136 21.13 12.35 -1.08
CA SER A 136 22.59 12.40 -0.94
C SER A 136 23.36 11.31 -1.71
N GLY A 137 22.78 10.77 -2.80
CA GLY A 137 23.32 9.69 -3.62
C GLY A 137 23.08 8.29 -3.04
N ALA A 138 22.43 8.19 -1.87
CA ALA A 138 22.28 6.95 -1.10
C ALA A 138 20.86 6.34 -1.15
N GLY A 139 20.00 6.78 -2.08
CA GLY A 139 18.62 6.28 -2.22
C GLY A 139 18.30 5.82 -3.65
N ARG A 140 17.60 4.69 -3.78
CA ARG A 140 17.19 4.09 -5.05
C ARG A 140 15.73 3.65 -5.01
N VAL A 141 15.03 3.80 -6.13
CA VAL A 141 13.73 3.15 -6.37
C VAL A 141 13.97 1.98 -7.32
N VAL A 142 13.42 0.82 -6.99
CA VAL A 142 13.41 -0.38 -7.83
C VAL A 142 11.98 -0.64 -8.28
N VAL A 143 11.73 -0.53 -9.58
CA VAL A 143 10.41 -0.71 -10.18
C VAL A 143 10.32 -2.11 -10.78
N LEU A 144 9.39 -2.91 -10.28
CA LEU A 144 9.18 -4.30 -10.68
C LEU A 144 7.97 -4.42 -11.61
N ASN A 145 8.10 -5.27 -12.63
CA ASN A 145 6.97 -5.81 -13.37
C ASN A 145 6.46 -7.09 -12.69
N THR A 146 5.65 -6.93 -11.64
CA THR A 146 5.07 -8.08 -10.91
C THR A 146 3.88 -8.73 -11.62
N ASN A 147 3.43 -8.16 -12.75
CA ASN A 147 2.44 -8.81 -13.63
C ASN A 147 2.97 -10.12 -14.23
N LEU A 148 4.30 -10.26 -14.32
CA LEU A 148 4.97 -11.52 -14.70
C LEU A 148 4.65 -12.66 -13.74
N TYR A 149 4.33 -12.35 -12.49
CA TYR A 149 4.09 -13.34 -11.44
C TYR A 149 2.62 -13.69 -11.26
N TYR A 150 1.72 -12.92 -11.89
CA TYR A 150 0.28 -13.09 -11.75
C TYR A 150 -0.14 -14.48 -12.28
N SER A 151 -0.88 -15.23 -11.48
CA SER A 151 -1.42 -16.56 -11.80
C SER A 151 -2.24 -16.61 -13.09
N ASN A 152 -2.89 -15.52 -13.48
CA ASN A 152 -3.64 -15.42 -14.73
C ASN A 152 -2.76 -15.10 -15.96
N ASN A 153 -1.47 -14.84 -15.76
CA ASN A 153 -0.54 -14.61 -16.86
C ASN A 153 -0.02 -15.94 -17.40
N GLU A 154 -0.60 -16.39 -18.52
CA GLU A 154 -0.19 -17.62 -19.19
C GLU A 154 1.17 -17.50 -19.91
N GLN A 155 1.64 -16.28 -20.21
CA GLN A 155 2.93 -16.08 -20.88
C GLN A 155 4.13 -16.48 -20.02
N THR A 156 3.95 -16.55 -18.70
CA THR A 156 5.00 -16.91 -17.73
C THR A 156 4.76 -18.27 -17.08
N ALA A 157 3.76 -19.03 -17.55
CA ALA A 157 3.45 -20.36 -17.04
C ALA A 157 4.67 -21.29 -17.18
N GLY A 158 5.05 -21.95 -16.08
CA GLY A 158 6.20 -22.87 -16.04
C GLY A 158 7.59 -22.21 -16.02
N MET A 159 7.68 -20.89 -16.12
CA MET A 159 8.96 -20.18 -15.98
C MET A 159 9.38 -20.10 -14.51
N VAL A 160 10.67 -20.31 -14.23
CA VAL A 160 11.24 -20.21 -12.87
C VAL A 160 11.53 -18.75 -12.49
N ASP A 161 12.08 -17.98 -13.42
CA ASP A 161 12.39 -16.55 -13.24
C ASP A 161 12.07 -15.78 -14.54
N PRO A 162 10.79 -15.43 -14.79
CA PRO A 162 10.39 -14.77 -16.02
C PRO A 162 11.11 -13.41 -16.16
N GLY A 163 11.83 -13.25 -17.27
CA GLY A 163 12.64 -12.05 -17.53
C GLY A 163 13.92 -11.93 -16.69
N GLN A 164 14.32 -12.98 -15.96
CA GLN A 164 15.43 -12.94 -14.98
C GLN A 164 15.26 -11.83 -13.92
N GLN A 165 14.01 -11.47 -13.61
CA GLN A 165 13.72 -10.33 -12.75
C GLN A 165 14.07 -10.59 -11.29
N PHE A 166 13.96 -11.83 -10.78
CA PHE A 166 14.43 -12.16 -9.43
C PHE A 166 15.95 -12.14 -9.34
N GLN A 167 16.65 -12.74 -10.32
CA GLN A 167 18.11 -12.65 -10.38
C GLN A 167 18.56 -11.19 -10.42
N TRP A 168 18.00 -10.39 -11.31
CA TRP A 168 18.31 -8.97 -11.43
C TRP A 168 18.04 -8.21 -10.12
N LEU A 169 16.90 -8.48 -9.47
CA LEU A 169 16.54 -7.86 -8.19
C LEU A 169 17.55 -8.21 -7.10
N GLU A 170 17.97 -9.48 -6.99
CA GLU A 170 19.02 -9.89 -6.04
C GLU A 170 20.34 -9.15 -6.29
N GLU A 171 20.74 -9.00 -7.56
CA GLU A 171 21.96 -8.27 -7.94
C GLU A 171 21.87 -6.79 -7.56
N VAL A 172 20.74 -6.13 -7.86
CA VAL A 172 20.48 -4.73 -7.53
C VAL A 172 20.53 -4.51 -6.01
N LEU A 173 19.85 -5.34 -5.21
CA LEU A 173 19.83 -5.20 -3.75
C LEU A 173 21.19 -5.54 -3.11
N THR A 174 21.93 -6.49 -3.68
CA THR A 174 23.31 -6.77 -3.27
C THR A 174 24.21 -5.56 -3.53
N ASN A 175 24.07 -4.92 -4.70
CA ASN A 175 24.84 -3.75 -5.05
C ASN A 175 24.47 -2.52 -4.19
N ALA A 176 23.19 -2.35 -3.88
CA ALA A 176 22.73 -1.32 -2.94
C ALA A 176 23.39 -1.51 -1.56
N SER A 177 23.45 -2.74 -1.05
CA SER A 177 24.16 -3.05 0.20
C SER A 177 25.65 -2.68 0.16
N ARG A 178 26.34 -3.03 -0.93
CA ARG A 178 27.76 -2.66 -1.13
C ARG A 178 27.97 -1.15 -1.20
N ALA A 179 27.03 -0.45 -1.84
CA ALA A 179 27.06 1.00 -2.01
C ALA A 179 26.53 1.78 -0.79
N LYS A 180 26.01 1.07 0.23
CA LYS A 180 25.31 1.67 1.39
C LYS A 180 24.10 2.52 0.96
N GLU A 181 23.42 2.10 -0.10
CA GLU A 181 22.17 2.68 -0.58
C GLU A 181 20.97 2.01 0.14
N MET A 182 19.93 2.79 0.39
CA MET A 182 18.61 2.31 0.79
C MET A 182 17.67 2.28 -0.43
N VAL A 183 16.70 1.37 -0.40
CA VAL A 183 15.86 1.03 -1.55
C VAL A 183 14.38 1.10 -1.19
N TYR A 184 13.61 1.78 -2.03
CA TYR A 184 12.17 1.58 -2.13
C TYR A 184 11.86 0.59 -3.26
N ILE A 185 11.08 -0.45 -2.96
CA ILE A 185 10.60 -1.40 -3.98
C ILE A 185 9.18 -0.98 -4.38
N VAL A 186 8.93 -0.94 -5.68
CA VAL A 186 7.66 -0.50 -6.25
C VAL A 186 7.20 -1.54 -7.24
N GLY A 187 5.92 -1.88 -7.23
CA GLY A 187 5.31 -2.80 -8.20
C GLY A 187 3.80 -2.64 -8.24
N HIS A 188 3.15 -3.31 -9.18
CA HIS A 188 1.69 -3.24 -9.31
C HIS A 188 1.00 -4.31 -8.44
N VAL A 189 1.07 -5.57 -8.88
CA VAL A 189 0.49 -6.74 -8.18
C VAL A 189 1.34 -7.10 -6.96
N PRO A 190 0.78 -7.15 -5.73
CA PRO A 190 1.53 -7.52 -4.54
C PRO A 190 1.60 -9.05 -4.33
N PRO A 191 2.63 -9.55 -3.62
CA PRO A 191 2.63 -10.90 -3.07
C PRO A 191 1.63 -11.04 -1.92
N GLY A 192 1.37 -12.28 -1.51
CA GLY A 192 0.45 -12.62 -0.44
C GLY A 192 -1.01 -12.65 -0.90
N PHE A 193 -1.90 -12.32 0.02
CA PHE A 193 -3.35 -12.55 -0.14
C PHE A 193 -4.11 -11.23 -0.17
N PHE A 194 -5.22 -11.20 -0.90
CA PHE A 194 -6.19 -10.12 -0.89
C PHE A 194 -7.00 -10.17 0.40
N GLU A 195 -7.07 -9.06 1.14
CA GLU A 195 -7.68 -9.03 2.47
C GLU A 195 -9.21 -9.01 2.48
N LYS A 196 -9.84 -8.71 1.34
CA LYS A 196 -11.31 -8.65 1.19
C LYS A 196 -11.96 -10.03 0.98
N THR A 197 -11.17 -11.08 0.86
CA THR A 197 -11.68 -12.44 0.67
C THR A 197 -10.67 -13.50 1.14
N ARG A 198 -11.11 -14.75 1.27
CA ARG A 198 -10.24 -15.86 1.71
C ARG A 198 -9.53 -16.49 0.54
N ASN A 199 -8.28 -16.90 0.78
CA ASN A 199 -7.49 -17.75 -0.12
C ASN A 199 -7.33 -17.19 -1.54
N LYS A 200 -7.46 -15.87 -1.72
CA LYS A 200 -7.14 -15.21 -2.99
C LYS A 200 -5.75 -14.64 -2.93
N ALA A 201 -4.81 -15.29 -3.60
CA ALA A 201 -3.51 -14.73 -3.92
C ALA A 201 -3.43 -14.39 -5.41
N TRP A 202 -2.56 -13.46 -5.76
CA TRP A 202 -2.31 -13.09 -7.16
C TRP A 202 -1.12 -13.86 -7.72
N PHE A 203 0.00 -13.83 -7.00
CA PHE A 203 1.21 -14.53 -7.43
C PHE A 203 0.99 -16.04 -7.48
N ARG A 204 1.60 -16.70 -8.47
CA ARG A 204 1.84 -18.15 -8.37
C ARG A 204 2.69 -18.42 -7.12
N GLU A 205 2.41 -19.52 -6.43
CA GLU A 205 3.02 -19.83 -5.12
C GLU A 205 4.56 -19.81 -5.15
N SER A 206 5.17 -20.34 -6.22
CA SER A 206 6.62 -20.33 -6.41
C SER A 206 7.20 -18.91 -6.46
N PHE A 207 6.56 -17.99 -7.17
CA PHE A 207 6.99 -16.59 -7.25
C PHE A 207 6.78 -15.85 -5.93
N ASN A 208 5.72 -16.19 -5.20
CA ASN A 208 5.47 -15.64 -3.86
C ASN A 208 6.59 -16.05 -2.88
N ALA A 209 6.97 -17.32 -2.90
CA ALA A 209 8.06 -17.85 -2.08
C ALA A 209 9.42 -17.22 -2.45
N GLU A 210 9.72 -17.07 -3.74
CA GLU A 210 10.97 -16.44 -4.18
C GLU A 210 11.02 -14.96 -3.80
N TYR A 211 9.91 -14.22 -3.92
CA TYR A 211 9.84 -12.83 -3.46
C TYR A 211 10.12 -12.71 -1.95
N LEU A 212 9.52 -13.59 -1.14
CA LEU A 212 9.77 -13.65 0.30
C LEU A 212 11.23 -13.93 0.64
N LYS A 213 11.86 -14.85 -0.10
CA LYS A 213 13.28 -15.17 0.06
C LYS A 213 14.17 -13.96 -0.25
N VAL A 214 13.90 -13.24 -1.34
CA VAL A 214 14.66 -12.03 -1.71
C VAL A 214 14.49 -10.93 -0.64
N VAL A 215 13.26 -10.65 -0.20
CA VAL A 215 13.01 -9.67 0.86
C VAL A 215 13.69 -10.09 2.15
N GLY A 216 13.54 -11.34 2.58
CA GLY A 216 14.18 -11.88 3.79
C GLY A 216 15.70 -11.77 3.78
N LYS A 217 16.34 -12.00 2.62
CA LYS A 217 17.79 -11.86 2.45
C LYS A 217 18.26 -10.40 2.46
N HIS A 218 17.50 -9.50 1.83
CA HIS A 218 17.94 -8.12 1.54
C HIS A 218 17.24 -7.04 2.39
N HIS A 219 16.41 -7.41 3.37
CA HIS A 219 15.59 -6.47 4.15
C HIS A 219 16.34 -5.26 4.74
N ARG A 220 17.64 -5.41 5.07
CA ARG A 220 18.45 -4.33 5.66
C ARG A 220 18.65 -3.13 4.73
N VAL A 221 18.51 -3.30 3.42
CA VAL A 221 18.58 -2.20 2.45
C VAL A 221 17.21 -1.79 1.93
N ILE A 222 16.14 -2.49 2.28
CA ILE A 222 14.77 -2.19 1.82
C ILE A 222 14.11 -1.28 2.87
N ALA A 223 13.96 -0.01 2.54
CA ALA A 223 13.35 0.99 3.43
C ALA A 223 11.81 0.99 3.39
N GLY A 224 11.22 0.50 2.30
CA GLY A 224 9.77 0.42 2.11
C GLY A 224 9.40 -0.28 0.81
N GLN A 225 8.18 -0.78 0.73
CA GLN A 225 7.63 -1.42 -0.47
C GLN A 225 6.25 -0.81 -0.77
N PHE A 226 5.95 -0.49 -2.03
CA PHE A 226 4.76 0.29 -2.44
C PHE A 226 4.07 -0.38 -3.63
N PHE A 227 2.81 -0.78 -3.42
CA PHE A 227 2.02 -1.54 -4.37
C PHE A 227 0.58 -1.03 -4.46
N GLY A 228 -0.14 -1.44 -5.50
CA GLY A 228 -1.54 -1.11 -5.75
C GLY A 228 -2.38 -2.37 -5.91
N HIS A 229 -3.12 -2.46 -7.02
CA HIS A 229 -3.89 -3.61 -7.51
C HIS A 229 -5.15 -3.96 -6.70
N HIS A 230 -5.11 -3.78 -5.38
CA HIS A 230 -6.25 -4.14 -4.52
C HIS A 230 -7.35 -3.09 -4.53
N HIS A 231 -7.03 -1.85 -4.94
CA HIS A 231 -7.83 -0.63 -4.82
C HIS A 231 -8.19 -0.22 -3.37
N THR A 232 -7.91 -1.08 -2.40
CA THR A 232 -8.18 -0.90 -0.98
C THR A 232 -6.92 -0.51 -0.21
N ASP A 233 -7.13 0.19 0.91
CA ASP A 233 -6.05 0.62 1.78
C ASP A 233 -5.60 -0.50 2.72
N SER A 234 -4.36 -0.96 2.57
CA SER A 234 -3.83 -1.99 3.45
C SER A 234 -2.30 -1.95 3.55
N PHE A 235 -1.75 -2.82 4.39
CA PHE A 235 -0.32 -3.09 4.42
C PHE A 235 -0.04 -4.59 4.59
N ARG A 236 1.21 -5.01 4.37
CA ARG A 236 1.70 -6.38 4.60
C ARG A 236 2.97 -6.35 5.44
N MET A 237 3.02 -7.20 6.45
CA MET A 237 4.19 -7.38 7.29
C MET A 237 5.08 -8.51 6.74
N PHE A 238 6.39 -8.32 6.88
CA PHE A 238 7.39 -9.35 6.59
C PHE A 238 8.19 -9.62 7.85
N TYR A 239 8.41 -10.89 8.16
CA TYR A 239 9.12 -11.35 9.36
C TYR A 239 10.32 -12.23 8.97
N ASP A 240 11.36 -12.21 9.78
CA ASP A 240 12.41 -13.22 9.72
C ASP A 240 12.00 -14.50 10.47
N ASP A 241 12.85 -15.54 10.40
CA ASP A 241 12.60 -16.83 11.06
C ASP A 241 12.49 -16.72 12.59
N ALA A 242 13.02 -15.65 13.20
CA ALA A 242 12.90 -15.38 14.63
C ALA A 242 11.60 -14.63 14.98
N GLY A 243 10.79 -14.25 13.98
CA GLY A 243 9.56 -13.49 14.13
C GLY A 243 9.78 -11.99 14.31
N ALA A 244 10.97 -11.46 14.02
CA ALA A 244 11.22 -10.04 14.06
C ALA A 244 10.63 -9.35 12.81
N PRO A 245 9.92 -8.21 12.93
CA PRO A 245 9.43 -7.47 11.77
C PRO A 245 10.61 -6.86 11.01
N ILE A 246 10.82 -7.29 9.77
CA ILE A 246 11.98 -6.92 8.95
C ILE A 246 11.65 -5.97 7.80
N SER A 247 10.41 -5.95 7.33
CA SER A 247 9.95 -5.03 6.28
C SER A 247 8.44 -4.83 6.36
N VAL A 248 7.96 -3.79 5.69
CA VAL A 248 6.54 -3.49 5.51
C VAL A 248 6.28 -3.06 4.08
N MET A 249 5.17 -3.53 3.53
CA MET A 249 4.63 -3.11 2.23
C MET A 249 3.33 -2.34 2.45
N PHE A 250 3.21 -1.20 1.77
CA PHE A 250 2.00 -0.39 1.74
C PHE A 250 1.25 -0.64 0.43
N LEU A 251 -0.04 -0.99 0.56
CA LEU A 251 -0.98 -1.11 -0.54
C LEU A 251 -1.82 0.16 -0.54
N THR A 252 -1.62 1.00 -1.56
CA THR A 252 -2.35 2.25 -1.69
C THR A 252 -3.73 1.99 -2.33
N PRO A 253 -4.78 2.69 -1.90
CA PRO A 253 -6.07 2.57 -2.56
C PRO A 253 -6.04 3.12 -3.99
N GLY A 254 -7.04 2.73 -4.77
CA GLY A 254 -7.22 3.19 -6.14
C GLY A 254 -7.89 4.57 -6.23
N VAL A 255 -7.66 5.26 -7.34
CA VAL A 255 -8.51 6.41 -7.71
C VAL A 255 -9.85 5.91 -8.25
N THR A 256 -9.87 4.75 -8.92
CA THR A 256 -11.14 4.14 -9.34
C THR A 256 -12.01 3.78 -8.15
N PRO A 257 -13.31 4.10 -8.17
CA PRO A 257 -14.26 3.64 -7.16
C PRO A 257 -14.86 2.28 -7.49
N TRP A 258 -14.44 1.65 -8.59
CA TRP A 258 -15.06 0.47 -9.18
C TRP A 258 -15.26 -0.67 -8.18
N LYS A 259 -16.51 -1.12 -8.07
CA LYS A 259 -16.92 -2.27 -7.27
C LYS A 259 -16.43 -3.55 -7.92
N THR A 260 -15.56 -4.26 -7.21
CA THR A 260 -14.99 -5.49 -7.74
C THR A 260 -16.03 -6.55 -8.08
N THR A 261 -15.84 -7.20 -9.23
CA THR A 261 -16.62 -8.36 -9.68
C THR A 261 -16.03 -9.68 -9.17
N LEU A 262 -14.97 -9.63 -8.35
CA LEU A 262 -14.33 -10.82 -7.80
C LEU A 262 -15.34 -11.65 -6.98
N PRO A 263 -15.57 -12.94 -7.31
CA PRO A 263 -16.50 -13.78 -6.59
C PRO A 263 -16.21 -13.86 -5.09
N GLY A 264 -17.24 -13.72 -4.27
CA GLY A 264 -17.13 -13.78 -2.81
C GLY A 264 -16.84 -12.44 -2.12
N VAL A 265 -16.51 -11.38 -2.86
CA VAL A 265 -16.43 -10.03 -2.30
C VAL A 265 -17.80 -9.36 -2.39
N VAL A 266 -18.36 -8.97 -1.25
CA VAL A 266 -19.63 -8.24 -1.19
C VAL A 266 -19.32 -6.76 -0.99
N ASN A 267 -19.98 -5.90 -1.77
CA ASN A 267 -19.84 -4.45 -1.67
C ASN A 267 -18.39 -3.93 -1.76
N GLY A 268 -17.57 -4.55 -2.61
CA GLY A 268 -16.14 -4.26 -2.72
C GLY A 268 -15.80 -3.05 -3.58
N ALA A 269 -16.48 -1.92 -3.36
CA ALA A 269 -16.07 -0.62 -3.88
C ALA A 269 -15.20 0.12 -2.85
N ASN A 270 -14.64 1.24 -3.27
CA ASN A 270 -13.93 2.19 -2.42
C ASN A 270 -14.25 3.62 -2.86
N ASN A 271 -14.01 4.61 -2.00
CA ASN A 271 -13.89 5.97 -2.50
C ASN A 271 -12.55 6.16 -3.24
N PRO A 272 -12.46 7.13 -4.16
CA PRO A 272 -11.19 7.52 -4.78
C PRO A 272 -10.20 8.02 -3.73
N GLY A 273 -8.99 7.43 -3.69
CA GLY A 273 -7.94 7.78 -2.75
C GLY A 273 -6.63 8.22 -3.41
N ILE A 274 -5.91 9.13 -2.77
CA ILE A 274 -4.52 9.51 -3.11
C ILE A 274 -3.69 9.55 -1.83
N ARG A 275 -2.39 9.26 -1.93
CA ARG A 275 -1.53 9.11 -0.76
C ARG A 275 -0.21 9.84 -0.89
N VAL A 276 0.18 10.56 0.15
CA VAL A 276 1.52 11.15 0.28
C VAL A 276 2.26 10.52 1.45
N PHE A 277 3.52 10.20 1.25
CA PHE A 277 4.43 9.72 2.29
C PHE A 277 5.37 10.83 2.72
N GLU A 278 5.69 10.86 4.00
CA GLU A 278 6.75 11.68 4.58
C GLU A 278 7.94 10.76 4.91
N TYR A 279 9.15 11.16 4.55
CA TYR A 279 10.34 10.33 4.75
C TYR A 279 11.58 11.15 5.09
N ASP A 280 12.55 10.50 5.75
CA ASP A 280 13.86 11.08 5.99
C ASP A 280 14.72 10.96 4.72
N ARG A 281 15.08 12.09 4.12
CA ARG A 281 15.86 12.17 2.87
C ARG A 281 17.26 11.57 2.98
N ALA A 282 17.83 11.41 4.18
CA ALA A 282 19.16 10.83 4.33
C ALA A 282 19.11 9.29 4.40
N THR A 283 18.03 8.72 4.91
CA THR A 283 17.94 7.30 5.27
C THR A 283 16.83 6.53 4.56
N LEU A 284 15.94 7.22 3.83
CA LEU A 284 14.68 6.67 3.32
C LEU A 284 13.74 6.12 4.41
N SER A 285 13.97 6.43 5.68
CA SER A 285 13.09 5.97 6.75
C SER A 285 11.74 6.67 6.64
N LEU A 286 10.67 5.90 6.46
CA LEU A 286 9.30 6.42 6.37
C LEU A 286 8.85 6.98 7.72
N GLN A 287 8.57 8.28 7.75
CA GLN A 287 8.15 9.01 8.94
C GLN A 287 6.63 9.00 9.09
N ASP A 288 5.88 9.12 8.00
CA ASP A 288 4.42 9.09 8.04
C ASP A 288 3.81 8.78 6.67
N MET A 289 2.50 8.59 6.67
CA MET A 289 1.68 8.37 5.50
C MET A 289 0.33 9.06 5.70
N VAL A 290 -0.08 9.84 4.72
CA VAL A 290 -1.33 10.60 4.74
C VAL A 290 -2.17 10.22 3.53
N THR A 291 -3.37 9.71 3.79
CA THR A 291 -4.35 9.39 2.76
C THR A 291 -5.36 10.54 2.66
N TYR A 292 -5.61 10.99 1.44
CA TYR A 292 -6.70 11.90 1.09
C TYR A 292 -7.70 11.17 0.23
N PHE A 293 -8.96 11.57 0.30
CA PHE A 293 -10.01 10.94 -0.47
C PHE A 293 -11.09 11.94 -0.86
N VAL A 294 -11.96 11.52 -1.77
CA VAL A 294 -13.23 12.21 -2.02
C VAL A 294 -14.38 11.29 -1.66
N ASN A 295 -15.34 11.77 -0.87
CA ASN A 295 -16.61 11.08 -0.73
C ASN A 295 -17.39 11.22 -2.06
N LEU A 296 -17.37 10.17 -2.89
CA LEU A 296 -17.91 10.22 -4.25
C LEU A 296 -19.42 10.50 -4.26
N SER A 297 -20.18 9.91 -3.34
CA SER A 297 -21.61 10.23 -3.19
C SER A 297 -21.85 11.71 -2.91
N GLN A 298 -21.07 12.29 -1.99
CA GLN A 298 -21.17 13.71 -1.65
C GLN A 298 -20.75 14.60 -2.83
N ALA A 299 -19.65 14.26 -3.52
CA ALA A 299 -19.17 15.00 -4.68
C ALA A 299 -20.22 15.03 -5.80
N ASN A 300 -20.88 13.90 -6.07
CA ASN A 300 -21.97 13.82 -7.04
C ASN A 300 -23.20 14.63 -6.62
N ALA A 301 -23.56 14.62 -5.34
CA ALA A 301 -24.69 15.41 -4.83
C ALA A 301 -24.43 16.92 -4.84
N GLN A 302 -23.18 17.34 -4.61
CA GLN A 302 -22.79 18.76 -4.53
C GLN A 302 -22.29 19.33 -5.86
N GLY A 303 -21.98 18.47 -6.84
CA GLY A 303 -21.43 18.88 -8.13
C GLY A 303 -19.94 19.23 -8.12
N THR A 304 -19.25 19.10 -6.97
CA THR A 304 -17.83 19.44 -6.82
C THR A 304 -17.10 18.36 -5.99
N PRO A 305 -15.93 17.86 -6.44
CA PRO A 305 -15.16 16.88 -5.71
C PRO A 305 -14.24 17.61 -4.71
N LEU A 306 -14.55 17.49 -3.43
CA LEU A 306 -13.69 18.04 -2.37
C LEU A 306 -12.78 16.92 -1.86
N TRP A 307 -11.49 17.02 -2.18
CA TRP A 307 -10.49 16.11 -1.65
C TRP A 307 -10.15 16.52 -0.23
N GLU A 308 -10.36 15.62 0.72
CA GLU A 308 -10.19 15.87 2.15
C GLU A 308 -9.24 14.85 2.77
N LEU A 309 -8.64 15.25 3.90
CA LEU A 309 -7.80 14.36 4.69
C LEU A 309 -8.66 13.21 5.23
N GLU A 310 -8.35 11.97 4.85
CA GLU A 310 -8.97 10.80 5.47
C GLU A 310 -8.28 10.53 6.82
N TYR A 311 -6.97 10.29 6.79
CA TYR A 311 -6.19 10.08 8.00
C TYR A 311 -4.68 10.26 7.79
N ARG A 312 -4.00 10.49 8.92
CA ARG A 312 -2.55 10.39 9.07
C ARG A 312 -2.21 9.13 9.88
N LEU A 313 -1.33 8.29 9.37
CA LEU A 313 -1.04 6.96 9.91
C LEU A 313 -0.58 7.01 11.38
N THR A 314 0.38 7.87 11.70
CA THR A 314 0.91 7.99 13.08
C THR A 314 -0.18 8.34 14.10
N GLN A 315 -1.10 9.23 13.72
CA GLN A 315 -2.24 9.63 14.55
C GLN A 315 -3.30 8.54 14.63
N ALA A 316 -3.65 7.95 13.49
CA ALA A 316 -4.68 6.91 13.40
C ALA A 316 -4.34 5.68 14.22
N TYR A 317 -3.07 5.29 14.26
CA TYR A 317 -2.65 4.08 14.96
C TYR A 317 -1.85 4.33 16.22
N GLY A 318 -1.51 5.57 16.58
CA GLY A 318 -0.74 5.92 17.78
C GLY A 318 0.68 5.37 17.74
N VAL A 319 1.33 5.48 16.58
CA VAL A 319 2.70 4.98 16.33
C VAL A 319 3.61 6.15 15.95
N PRO A 320 4.93 6.08 16.26
CA PRO A 320 5.82 7.23 16.08
C PRO A 320 6.25 7.46 14.61
N ASP A 321 6.19 6.42 13.77
CA ASP A 321 6.59 6.48 12.38
C ASP A 321 5.86 5.40 11.54
N ALA A 322 6.18 5.32 10.24
CA ALA A 322 5.66 4.31 9.32
C ALA A 322 6.64 3.14 9.07
N GLY A 323 7.60 2.92 9.98
CA GLY A 323 8.57 1.83 9.88
C GLY A 323 7.98 0.46 10.26
N ALA A 324 8.69 -0.63 9.93
CA ALA A 324 8.22 -2.01 10.17
C ALA A 324 7.88 -2.31 11.65
N ARG A 325 8.62 -1.74 12.62
CA ARG A 325 8.30 -1.93 14.05
C ARG A 325 7.00 -1.24 14.45
N SER A 326 6.77 -0.02 13.96
CA SER A 326 5.55 0.74 14.17
C SER A 326 4.35 0.05 13.52
N MET A 327 4.50 -0.43 12.29
CA MET A 327 3.44 -1.15 11.58
C MET A 327 3.14 -2.52 12.19
N HIS A 328 4.12 -3.20 12.78
CA HIS A 328 3.87 -4.37 13.61
C HIS A 328 3.04 -4.03 14.86
N ALA A 329 3.33 -2.91 15.53
CA ALA A 329 2.53 -2.45 16.67
C ALA A 329 1.10 -2.04 16.25
N ALA A 330 0.94 -1.41 15.09
CA ALA A 330 -0.36 -1.11 14.50
C ALA A 330 -1.16 -2.39 14.21
N LEU A 331 -0.54 -3.40 13.58
CA LEU A 331 -1.14 -4.72 13.38
C LEU A 331 -1.53 -5.40 14.70
N GLY A 332 -0.67 -5.29 15.73
CA GLY A 332 -0.97 -5.78 17.07
C GLY A 332 -2.27 -5.16 17.61
N ARG A 333 -2.42 -3.84 17.49
CA ARG A 333 -3.63 -3.10 17.89
C ARG A 333 -4.85 -3.49 17.05
N ILE A 334 -4.73 -3.52 15.72
CA ILE A 334 -5.80 -3.95 14.80
C ILE A 334 -6.28 -5.37 15.15
N ALA A 335 -5.34 -6.26 15.50
CA ALA A 335 -5.70 -7.59 15.94
C ALA A 335 -6.40 -7.56 17.32
N SER A 336 -5.89 -6.85 18.32
CA SER A 336 -6.40 -7.00 19.70
C SER A 336 -7.55 -6.07 20.09
N ASP A 337 -7.73 -4.92 19.44
CA ASP A 337 -8.69 -3.87 19.81
C ASP A 337 -9.77 -3.72 18.72
N PRO A 338 -11.05 -4.01 19.02
CA PRO A 338 -12.16 -3.84 18.08
C PRO A 338 -12.29 -2.43 17.51
N ARG A 339 -11.92 -1.38 18.25
CA ARG A 339 -11.97 0.00 17.75
C ARG A 339 -10.87 0.27 16.73
N ALA A 340 -9.66 -0.26 16.96
CA ALA A 340 -8.56 -0.16 16.02
C ALA A 340 -8.85 -0.97 14.75
N LEU A 341 -9.42 -2.17 14.88
CA LEU A 341 -9.91 -2.96 13.76
C LEU A 341 -10.95 -2.19 12.95
N GLN A 342 -11.98 -1.66 13.61
CA GLN A 342 -13.05 -0.96 12.90
C GLN A 342 -12.53 0.27 12.17
N ARG A 343 -11.60 1.02 12.79
CA ARG A 343 -10.94 2.15 12.15
C ARG A 343 -10.18 1.72 10.88
N TYR A 344 -9.36 0.68 10.99
CA TYR A 344 -8.64 0.12 9.84
C TYR A 344 -9.60 -0.36 8.75
N TYR A 345 -10.69 -1.05 9.11
CA TYR A 345 -11.67 -1.56 8.14
C TYR A 345 -12.40 -0.45 7.39
N VAL A 346 -12.77 0.64 8.08
CA VAL A 346 -13.35 1.82 7.42
C VAL A 346 -12.37 2.40 6.41
N TYR A 347 -11.12 2.65 6.82
CA TYR A 347 -10.07 3.15 5.93
C TYR A 347 -9.72 2.18 4.79
N ASN A 348 -9.85 0.86 4.99
CA ASN A 348 -9.59 -0.13 3.95
C ASN A 348 -10.44 0.09 2.69
N SER A 349 -11.68 0.56 2.86
CA SER A 349 -12.56 0.94 1.74
C SER A 349 -12.49 2.43 1.38
N VAL A 350 -11.50 3.15 1.91
CA VAL A 350 -11.39 4.61 1.83
C VAL A 350 -12.66 5.28 2.36
N SER A 351 -13.10 4.84 3.53
CA SER A 351 -14.30 5.34 4.21
C SER A 351 -15.61 5.18 3.42
N TYR A 352 -15.67 4.22 2.48
CA TYR A 352 -16.89 3.88 1.74
C TYR A 352 -17.85 3.02 2.56
N ASP A 353 -17.34 1.96 3.19
CA ASP A 353 -18.13 0.99 3.94
C ASP A 353 -17.95 1.18 5.45
N PRO A 354 -18.95 1.74 6.16
CA PRO A 354 -18.90 1.90 7.61
C PRO A 354 -19.36 0.66 8.39
N SER A 355 -19.69 -0.44 7.71
CA SER A 355 -20.21 -1.64 8.37
C SER A 355 -19.22 -2.26 9.36
N ALA A 356 -19.74 -3.02 10.32
CA ALA A 356 -18.91 -3.63 11.36
C ALA A 356 -18.07 -4.81 10.80
N CYS A 357 -16.76 -4.81 11.07
CA CYS A 357 -15.90 -5.94 10.73
C CYS A 357 -16.01 -7.04 11.79
N GLU A 358 -16.90 -8.00 11.52
CA GLU A 358 -17.13 -9.16 12.39
C GLU A 358 -15.98 -10.16 12.40
N GLN A 359 -16.08 -11.22 13.21
CA GLN A 359 -14.99 -12.18 13.42
C GLN A 359 -14.42 -12.80 12.12
N ALA A 360 -15.25 -13.09 11.13
CA ALA A 360 -14.81 -13.63 9.84
C ALA A 360 -13.98 -12.61 9.04
N CYS A 361 -14.49 -11.37 8.92
CA CYS A 361 -13.79 -10.23 8.33
C CYS A 361 -12.45 -10.01 9.04
N ARG A 362 -12.45 -10.00 10.38
CA ARG A 362 -11.25 -9.81 11.19
C ARG A 362 -10.17 -10.86 10.87
N ALA A 363 -10.56 -12.13 10.74
CA ALA A 363 -9.62 -13.20 10.42
C ALA A 363 -9.00 -13.01 9.02
N GLU A 364 -9.81 -12.65 8.03
CA GLU A 364 -9.36 -12.37 6.66
C GLU A 364 -8.33 -11.25 6.62
N HIS A 365 -8.67 -10.11 7.24
CA HIS A 365 -7.77 -8.96 7.29
C HIS A 365 -6.51 -9.26 8.11
N VAL A 366 -6.62 -9.69 9.37
CA VAL A 366 -5.45 -9.90 10.23
C VAL A 366 -4.48 -10.94 9.65
N CYS A 367 -5.00 -12.01 9.05
CA CYS A 367 -4.14 -13.01 8.41
C CYS A 367 -3.49 -12.48 7.14
N ALA A 368 -4.20 -11.74 6.28
CA ALA A 368 -3.59 -11.14 5.09
C ALA A 368 -2.53 -10.09 5.47
N LEU A 369 -2.77 -9.26 6.48
CA LEU A 369 -1.81 -8.24 6.95
C LEU A 369 -0.53 -8.88 7.50
N ARG A 370 -0.65 -10.03 8.15
CA ARG A 370 0.45 -10.70 8.85
C ARG A 370 1.23 -11.66 7.97
N GLU A 371 0.53 -12.49 7.20
CA GLU A 371 1.08 -13.69 6.58
C GLU A 371 1.05 -13.56 5.05
N VAL A 372 2.22 -13.27 4.47
CA VAL A 372 2.42 -13.25 3.01
C VAL A 372 2.71 -14.66 2.47
N ALA A 373 3.28 -15.54 3.30
CA ALA A 373 3.55 -16.94 2.94
C ALA A 373 2.25 -17.76 2.93
N PHE A 374 2.10 -18.65 1.94
CA PHE A 374 0.86 -19.40 1.72
C PHE A 374 0.50 -20.31 2.89
N ASP A 375 1.46 -21.13 3.35
CA ASP A 375 1.24 -22.05 4.47
C ASP A 375 0.93 -21.30 5.78
N ALA A 376 1.63 -20.18 6.03
CA ALA A 376 1.43 -19.38 7.23
C ALA A 376 0.06 -18.69 7.23
N TYR A 377 -0.39 -18.17 6.09
CA TYR A 377 -1.73 -17.61 5.93
C TYR A 377 -2.82 -18.67 6.17
N ALA A 378 -2.65 -19.86 5.58
CA ALA A 378 -3.57 -20.97 5.78
C ALA A 378 -3.59 -21.46 7.24
N ALA A 379 -2.45 -21.46 7.93
CA ALA A 379 -2.37 -21.75 9.35
C ALA A 379 -3.07 -20.68 10.19
N CYS A 380 -2.88 -19.39 9.86
CA CYS A 380 -3.52 -18.27 10.55
C CYS A 380 -5.05 -18.35 10.48
N LEU A 381 -5.63 -18.65 9.31
CA LEU A 381 -7.08 -18.79 9.15
C LEU A 381 -7.68 -19.96 9.94
N ARG A 382 -6.87 -20.99 10.25
CA ARG A 382 -7.29 -22.17 11.03
C ARG A 382 -7.12 -22.00 12.54
N ALA A 383 -6.35 -21.00 12.99
CA ALA A 383 -6.06 -20.80 14.40
C ALA A 383 -7.34 -20.44 15.18
N PRO A 384 -7.71 -21.19 16.24
CA PRO A 384 -8.86 -20.86 17.05
C PRO A 384 -8.61 -19.56 17.81
N GLY A 385 -9.35 -18.51 17.47
CA GLY A 385 -9.38 -17.25 18.21
C GLY A 385 -8.10 -16.42 18.07
N ALA A 386 -8.12 -15.46 17.15
CA ALA A 386 -7.26 -14.30 17.29
C ALA A 386 -7.70 -13.52 18.57
N ALA A 387 -7.23 -13.96 19.72
CA ALA A 387 -7.26 -13.34 21.04
C ALA A 387 -5.98 -13.83 21.73
N PRO A 388 -5.29 -13.00 22.53
CA PRO A 388 -3.96 -13.33 23.00
C PRO A 388 -4.05 -14.43 24.06
N ALA A 389 -3.37 -15.56 23.84
CA ALA A 389 -3.04 -16.45 24.93
C ALA A 389 -1.85 -15.86 25.70
N PRO A 390 -1.90 -15.75 27.05
CA PRO A 390 -0.71 -15.46 27.82
C PRO A 390 0.20 -16.69 27.73
N ARG A 391 1.44 -16.51 27.28
CA ARG A 391 2.47 -17.56 27.45
C ARG A 391 2.72 -17.70 28.95
N LEU A 392 2.12 -18.71 29.58
CA LEU A 392 2.55 -19.16 30.89
C LEU A 392 4.02 -19.57 30.76
N ALA A 393 4.90 -18.89 31.49
CA ALA A 393 6.26 -19.34 31.68
C ALA A 393 6.23 -20.69 32.39
N LEU A 394 6.73 -21.75 31.74
CA LEU A 394 7.07 -22.99 32.42
C LEU A 394 8.18 -22.69 33.42
N LEU A 395 7.81 -22.51 34.69
CA LEU A 395 8.74 -22.63 35.81
C LEU A 395 9.06 -24.12 35.98
N LEU A 396 10.28 -24.50 35.60
CA LEU A 396 10.89 -25.78 35.97
C LEU A 396 10.97 -25.86 37.51
N ALA A 397 10.12 -26.70 38.11
CA ALA A 397 10.28 -27.09 39.50
C ALA A 397 11.41 -28.14 39.60
N ALA A 398 12.48 -27.80 40.31
CA ALA A 398 13.54 -28.72 40.68
C ALA A 398 13.05 -29.74 41.73
N PRO A 399 13.50 -31.01 41.71
CA PRO A 399 13.15 -31.96 42.75
C PRO A 399 14.04 -31.73 43.98
N LEU A 400 13.41 -31.36 45.11
CA LEU A 400 14.03 -31.45 46.44
C LEU A 400 14.12 -32.94 46.83
N GLY A 401 15.34 -33.46 46.87
CA GLY A 401 15.62 -34.79 47.39
C GLY A 401 15.37 -34.86 48.90
N LEU A 402 14.41 -35.69 49.31
CA LEU A 402 14.33 -36.16 50.70
C LEU A 402 15.36 -37.28 50.89
N ARG A 403 16.34 -37.06 51.76
CA ARG A 403 17.14 -38.13 52.37
C ARG A 403 17.05 -38.06 53.88
N ALA A 404 16.64 -39.21 54.42
CA ALA A 404 16.90 -39.77 55.74
C ALA A 404 16.23 -39.12 56.95
N LEU A 405 15.40 -39.92 57.64
CA LEU A 405 15.64 -40.38 59.02
C LEU A 405 14.53 -41.36 59.43
N LEU A 406 14.86 -42.65 59.57
CA LEU A 406 14.08 -43.62 60.33
C LEU A 406 15.05 -44.46 61.18
N PRO A 407 14.83 -44.61 62.50
CA PRO A 407 15.59 -45.53 63.34
C PRO A 407 14.83 -46.86 63.54
N ARG A 408 15.65 -47.91 63.63
CA ARG A 408 15.39 -49.31 64.03
C ARG A 408 14.86 -50.26 62.98
#